data_AF-A0A4Q4SRK1-F1
#
_entry.id   AF-A0A4Q4SRK1-F1
#
_cell.length_a   1.000
_cell.length_b   1.000
_cell.length_c   1.000
_cell.angle_alpha   90.00
_cell.angle_beta   90.00
_cell.angle_gamma   90.00
#
_symmetry.space_group_name_H-M   'P 1'
#
loop_
_entity.id
_entity.type
_entity.pdbx_description
1 polymer ?
#
loop_
_entity_poly.entity_id
_entity_poly.type
_entity_poly.pdbx_seq_one_letter_code
_entity_poly.pdbx_strand_id
1 'polypeptide(L)'
;MAVSLQHFTNRTTEPNLSQQPFRNDSTNIAALQSARAQQKAMEEAALRQEERFTAMTKEKEEDKLTLRTALDEAHQQISESRNTIMDMKERAQNAETLRIIHQEETAASETRMERQLESLRNTINETNARYSYGGKENCLPKELDGARVMIVNMRSGLAIDAGKDYMNKAHGHEFNPKNDNQMFRLNKVNNRDDSSSENFWTITLVKNEFKLFFPSGGTSVELASGPGYCASGRSNQWRIGAGGRNGTWL
;
A
#
# COMPACT_ATOMS: atom_id res chain seq x y z
N MET A 1 18.23 -64.52 -83.24
CA MET A 1 19.41 -64.01 -82.50
C MET A 1 20.08 -65.20 -81.82
N ALA A 2 21.26 -65.49 -82.37
CA ALA A 2 22.46 -66.15 -81.86
C ALA A 2 22.56 -66.61 -80.38
N VAL A 3 23.04 -67.87 -80.24
CA VAL A 3 23.98 -68.50 -79.24
C VAL A 3 23.58 -68.55 -77.75
N SER A 4 23.94 -69.55 -76.92
CA SER A 4 24.92 -70.64 -77.03
C SER A 4 24.68 -71.75 -75.98
N LEU A 5 25.04 -72.98 -76.40
CA LEU A 5 25.52 -74.18 -75.68
C LEU A 5 26.02 -73.99 -74.22
N GLN A 6 25.91 -74.98 -73.32
CA GLN A 6 26.70 -76.23 -73.39
C GLN A 6 26.10 -77.43 -72.62
N HIS A 7 26.29 -78.61 -73.21
CA HIS A 7 26.19 -79.95 -72.63
C HIS A 7 27.33 -80.25 -71.64
N PHE A 8 27.08 -81.14 -70.67
CA PHE A 8 28.01 -82.26 -70.36
C PHE A 8 27.23 -83.46 -69.79
N THR A 9 27.73 -84.65 -70.13
CA THR A 9 27.08 -85.97 -70.14
C THR A 9 27.47 -86.89 -68.97
N ASN A 10 26.58 -87.82 -68.66
CA ASN A 10 26.76 -89.24 -68.26
C ASN A 10 27.81 -89.63 -67.20
N ARG A 11 27.35 -90.35 -66.16
CA ARG A 11 27.68 -91.78 -65.98
C ARG A 11 26.81 -92.47 -64.92
N THR A 12 26.19 -93.55 -65.36
CA THR A 12 25.68 -94.68 -64.59
C THR A 12 26.80 -95.39 -63.84
N THR A 13 26.56 -95.72 -62.57
CA THR A 13 27.15 -96.88 -61.89
C THR A 13 26.22 -97.26 -60.74
N GLU A 14 25.38 -98.27 -60.96
CA GLU A 14 25.07 -99.20 -59.87
C GLU A 14 26.31 -100.08 -59.65
N PRO A 15 26.55 -100.53 -58.42
CA PRO A 15 26.24 -101.94 -58.20
C PRO A 15 25.57 -102.24 -56.86
N ASN A 16 24.52 -103.05 -56.97
CA ASN A 16 24.39 -104.36 -56.36
C ASN A 16 24.31 -104.45 -54.82
N LEU A 17 23.07 -104.71 -54.40
CA LEU A 17 22.68 -105.40 -53.18
C LEU A 17 23.68 -106.49 -52.76
N SER A 18 24.33 -106.31 -51.62
CA SER A 18 24.69 -107.45 -50.80
C SER A 18 24.55 -107.13 -49.32
N GLN A 19 23.72 -107.94 -48.69
CA GLN A 19 23.80 -108.33 -47.28
C GLN A 19 23.55 -107.25 -46.24
N GLN A 20 22.27 -107.14 -45.83
CA GLN A 20 22.00 -106.93 -44.43
C GLN A 20 22.39 -108.18 -43.63
N PRO A 21 23.05 -108.00 -42.48
CA PRO A 21 22.67 -108.74 -41.30
C PRO A 21 22.14 -107.77 -40.24
N PHE A 22 20.95 -108.10 -39.74
CA PHE A 22 20.31 -107.59 -38.54
C PHE A 22 21.30 -107.14 -37.45
N ARG A 23 21.35 -105.83 -37.14
CA ARG A 23 21.78 -105.32 -35.81
C ARG A 23 21.11 -103.99 -35.45
N ASN A 24 20.36 -104.05 -34.35
CA ASN A 24 20.10 -103.02 -33.35
C ASN A 24 18.89 -102.06 -33.52
N ASP A 25 17.76 -102.52 -32.97
CA ASP A 25 16.54 -101.75 -32.63
C ASP A 25 16.78 -100.53 -31.69
N SER A 26 17.97 -100.37 -31.11
CA SER A 26 18.31 -99.23 -30.26
C SER A 26 18.44 -97.91 -31.03
N THR A 27 18.82 -97.97 -32.31
CA THR A 27 19.11 -96.77 -33.12
C THR A 27 17.83 -96.05 -33.56
N ASN A 28 16.76 -96.80 -33.86
CA ASN A 28 15.45 -96.23 -34.21
C ASN A 28 14.71 -95.67 -32.98
N ILE A 29 14.83 -96.33 -31.83
CA ILE A 29 14.24 -95.83 -30.57
C ILE A 29 14.95 -94.54 -30.13
N ALA A 30 16.29 -94.48 -30.23
CA ALA A 30 17.07 -93.28 -29.93
C ALA A 30 16.72 -92.12 -30.88
N ALA A 31 16.54 -92.39 -32.18
CA ALA A 31 16.13 -91.38 -33.15
C ALA A 31 14.71 -90.83 -32.87
N LEU A 32 13.76 -91.70 -32.54
CA LEU A 32 12.39 -91.31 -32.15
C LEU A 32 12.34 -90.53 -30.83
N GLN A 33 13.16 -90.92 -29.86
CA GLN A 33 13.28 -90.19 -28.59
C GLN A 33 13.94 -88.83 -28.79
N SER A 34 14.96 -88.74 -29.65
CA SER A 34 15.59 -87.47 -30.04
C SER A 34 14.62 -86.55 -30.78
N ALA A 35 13.82 -87.08 -31.72
CA ALA A 35 12.79 -86.32 -32.42
C ALA A 35 11.71 -85.80 -31.46
N ARG A 36 11.23 -86.61 -30.51
CA ARG A 36 10.30 -86.17 -29.47
C ARG A 36 10.91 -85.12 -28.54
N ALA A 37 12.19 -85.27 -28.18
CA ALA A 37 12.90 -84.30 -27.36
C ALA A 37 13.07 -82.96 -28.11
N GLN A 38 13.38 -82.99 -29.41
CA GLN A 38 13.42 -81.80 -30.26
C GLN A 38 12.05 -81.14 -30.40
N GLN A 39 10.99 -81.92 -30.60
CA GLN A 39 9.62 -81.41 -30.73
C GLN A 39 9.17 -80.74 -29.42
N LYS A 40 9.44 -81.38 -28.28
CA LYS A 40 9.18 -80.81 -26.95
C LYS A 40 10.00 -79.55 -26.70
N ALA A 41 11.27 -79.51 -27.09
CA ALA A 41 12.12 -78.32 -26.97
C ALA A 41 11.63 -77.17 -27.86
N MET A 42 11.11 -77.48 -29.05
CA MET A 42 10.56 -76.49 -29.98
C MET A 42 9.24 -75.92 -29.48
N GLU A 43 8.37 -76.76 -28.93
CA GLU A 43 7.11 -76.36 -28.29
C GLU A 43 7.38 -75.49 -27.04
N GLU A 44 8.34 -75.88 -26.21
CA GLU A 44 8.75 -75.09 -25.03
C GLU A 44 9.40 -73.74 -25.42
N ALA A 45 10.14 -73.69 -26.53
CA ALA A 45 10.67 -72.45 -27.07
C ALA A 45 9.58 -71.52 -27.63
N ALA A 46 8.56 -72.09 -28.30
CA ALA A 46 7.41 -71.34 -28.79
C ALA A 46 6.60 -70.76 -27.63
N LEU A 47 6.36 -71.54 -26.58
CA LEU A 47 5.62 -71.11 -25.38
C LEU A 47 6.34 -69.98 -24.64
N ARG A 48 7.67 -70.08 -24.48
CA ARG A 48 8.48 -68.97 -23.92
C ARG A 48 8.46 -67.73 -24.79
N GLN A 49 8.38 -67.87 -26.12
CA GLN A 49 8.31 -66.72 -27.03
C GLN A 49 6.95 -66.03 -26.94
N GLU A 50 5.87 -66.81 -26.81
CA GLU A 50 4.52 -66.30 -26.58
C GLU A 50 4.43 -65.56 -25.25
N GLU A 51 4.91 -66.14 -24.15
CA GLU A 51 4.97 -65.48 -22.82
C GLU A 51 5.70 -64.14 -22.87
N ARG A 52 6.83 -64.06 -23.59
CA ARG A 52 7.57 -62.80 -23.78
C ARG A 52 6.77 -61.77 -24.57
N PHE A 53 6.03 -62.19 -25.59
CA PHE A 53 5.21 -61.30 -26.39
C PHE A 53 4.01 -60.76 -25.58
N THR A 54 3.39 -61.62 -24.78
CA THR A 54 2.31 -61.23 -23.86
C THR A 54 2.81 -60.28 -22.77
N ALA A 55 4.00 -60.53 -22.21
CA ALA A 55 4.62 -59.63 -21.24
C ALA A 55 4.93 -58.25 -21.85
N MET A 56 5.52 -58.21 -23.04
CA MET A 56 5.84 -56.96 -23.75
C MET A 56 4.59 -56.16 -24.12
N THR A 57 3.51 -56.83 -24.53
CA THR A 57 2.25 -56.15 -24.85
C THR A 57 1.58 -55.58 -23.61
N LYS A 58 1.64 -56.28 -22.48
CA LYS A 58 1.17 -55.78 -21.19
C LYS A 58 1.97 -54.57 -20.71
N GLU A 59 3.31 -54.64 -20.78
CA GLU A 59 4.22 -53.53 -20.45
C GLU A 59 3.90 -52.29 -21.31
N LYS A 60 3.70 -52.46 -22.61
CA LYS A 60 3.31 -51.34 -23.51
C LYS A 60 1.97 -50.71 -23.16
N GLU A 61 0.97 -51.49 -22.73
CA GLU A 61 -0.32 -50.93 -22.31
C GLU A 61 -0.23 -50.25 -20.94
N GLU A 62 0.61 -50.74 -20.02
CA GLU A 62 0.92 -50.07 -18.74
C GLU A 62 1.66 -48.74 -18.98
N ASP A 63 2.65 -48.69 -19.86
CA ASP A 63 3.35 -47.46 -20.27
C ASP A 63 2.41 -46.45 -20.92
N LYS A 64 1.50 -46.92 -21.77
CA LYS A 64 0.51 -46.06 -22.42
C LYS A 64 -0.51 -45.50 -21.42
N LEU A 65 -0.88 -46.28 -20.41
CA LEU A 65 -1.77 -45.83 -19.35
C LEU A 65 -1.09 -44.77 -18.48
N THR A 66 0.16 -45.01 -18.06
CA THR A 66 0.94 -44.05 -17.26
C THR A 66 1.17 -42.74 -18.02
N LEU A 67 1.48 -42.79 -19.31
CA LEU A 67 1.61 -41.60 -20.16
C LEU A 67 0.30 -40.81 -20.28
N ARG A 68 -0.86 -41.48 -20.35
CA ARG A 68 -2.17 -40.80 -20.37
C ARG A 68 -2.45 -40.11 -19.05
N THR A 69 -2.23 -40.78 -17.93
CA THR A 69 -2.40 -40.19 -16.59
C THR A 69 -1.51 -38.96 -16.42
N ALA A 70 -0.24 -39.05 -16.81
CA ALA A 70 0.70 -37.93 -16.73
C ALA A 70 0.27 -36.74 -17.62
N LEU A 71 -0.31 -37.01 -18.79
CA LEU A 71 -0.84 -35.96 -19.67
C LEU A 71 -2.08 -35.27 -19.07
N ASP A 72 -2.98 -36.03 -18.46
CA ASP A 72 -4.17 -35.48 -17.80
C ASP A 72 -3.78 -34.64 -16.58
N GLU A 73 -2.82 -35.10 -15.77
CA GLU A 73 -2.24 -34.33 -14.66
C GLU A 73 -1.58 -33.04 -15.14
N ALA A 74 -0.81 -33.08 -16.24
CA ALA A 74 -0.20 -31.89 -16.83
C ALA A 74 -1.24 -30.89 -17.34
N HIS A 75 -2.31 -31.36 -18.00
CA HIS A 75 -3.40 -30.50 -18.43
C HIS A 75 -4.12 -29.84 -17.24
N GLN A 76 -4.32 -30.59 -16.16
CA GLN A 76 -4.93 -30.06 -14.95
C GLN A 76 -4.05 -28.99 -14.29
N GLN A 77 -2.75 -29.25 -14.16
CA GLN A 77 -1.79 -28.26 -13.63
C GLN A 77 -1.73 -26.99 -14.47
N ILE A 78 -1.80 -27.10 -15.81
CA ILE A 78 -1.85 -25.95 -16.71
C ILE A 78 -3.14 -25.15 -16.50
N SER A 79 -4.28 -25.83 -16.34
CA SER A 79 -5.56 -25.19 -16.08
C SER A 79 -5.56 -24.43 -14.75
N GLU A 80 -5.05 -25.05 -13.68
CA GLU A 80 -4.93 -24.43 -12.35
C GLU A 80 -3.97 -23.23 -12.36
N SER A 81 -2.83 -23.38 -13.04
CA SER A 81 -1.86 -22.30 -13.22
C SER A 81 -2.46 -21.12 -13.99
N ARG A 82 -3.22 -21.40 -15.05
CA ARG A 82 -3.90 -20.37 -15.84
C ARG A 82 -4.92 -19.60 -15.00
N ASN A 83 -5.71 -20.28 -14.19
CA ASN A 83 -6.67 -19.64 -13.29
C ASN A 83 -5.95 -18.74 -12.27
N THR A 84 -4.86 -19.25 -11.67
CA THR A 84 -4.05 -18.48 -10.72
C THR A 84 -3.47 -17.21 -11.35
N ILE A 85 -2.96 -17.30 -12.58
CA ILE A 85 -2.44 -16.14 -13.33
C ILE A 85 -3.54 -15.11 -13.60
N MET A 86 -4.75 -15.57 -13.95
CA MET A 86 -5.89 -14.68 -14.19
C MET A 86 -6.29 -13.93 -12.92
N ASP A 87 -6.40 -14.64 -11.79
CA ASP A 87 -6.71 -14.03 -10.48
C ASP A 87 -5.63 -13.03 -10.03
N MET A 88 -4.35 -13.34 -10.26
CA MET A 88 -3.25 -12.44 -9.95
C MET A 88 -3.29 -11.19 -10.84
N LYS A 89 -3.62 -11.35 -12.12
CA LYS A 89 -3.75 -10.24 -13.06
C LYS A 89 -4.89 -9.31 -12.66
N GLU A 90 -6.04 -9.85 -12.28
CA GLU A 90 -7.18 -9.06 -11.80
C GLU A 90 -6.83 -8.31 -10.51
N ARG A 91 -6.21 -8.98 -9.54
CA ARG A 91 -5.74 -8.33 -8.31
C ARG A 91 -4.74 -7.21 -8.57
N ALA A 92 -3.80 -7.40 -9.49
CA ALA A 92 -2.81 -6.38 -9.86
C ALA A 92 -3.49 -5.17 -10.54
N GLN A 93 -4.45 -5.40 -11.43
CA GLN A 93 -5.21 -4.32 -12.09
C GLN A 93 -6.04 -3.52 -11.08
N ASN A 94 -6.71 -4.19 -10.14
CA ASN A 94 -7.47 -3.52 -9.09
C ASN A 94 -6.56 -2.70 -8.16
N ALA A 95 -5.40 -3.25 -7.77
CA ALA A 95 -4.43 -2.55 -6.94
C ALA A 95 -3.87 -1.28 -7.62
N GLU A 96 -3.54 -1.36 -8.92
CA GLU A 96 -3.06 -0.18 -9.66
C GLU A 96 -4.15 0.87 -9.84
N THR A 97 -5.41 0.44 -10.09
CA THR A 97 -6.55 1.36 -10.18
C THR A 97 -6.76 2.13 -8.86
N LEU A 98 -6.71 1.42 -7.72
CA LEU A 98 -6.82 2.05 -6.40
C LEU A 98 -5.65 2.99 -6.10
N ARG A 99 -4.43 2.63 -6.54
CA ARG A 99 -3.24 3.48 -6.39
C ARG A 99 -3.40 4.79 -7.15
N ILE A 100 -3.90 4.74 -8.40
CA ILE A 100 -4.16 5.92 -9.23
C ILE A 100 -5.22 6.82 -8.57
N ILE A 101 -6.34 6.26 -8.13
CA ILE A 101 -7.41 7.02 -7.46
C ILE A 101 -6.87 7.76 -6.23
N HIS A 102 -6.13 7.07 -5.37
CA HIS A 102 -5.54 7.68 -4.17
C HIS A 102 -4.56 8.81 -4.53
N GLN A 103 -3.78 8.63 -5.60
CA GLN A 103 -2.81 9.63 -6.07
C GLN A 103 -3.52 10.88 -6.62
N GLU A 104 -4.63 10.71 -7.34
CA GLU A 104 -5.49 11.81 -7.83
C GLU A 104 -6.19 12.54 -6.68
N GLU A 105 -6.76 11.83 -5.70
CA GLU A 105 -7.38 12.43 -4.52
C GLU A 105 -6.37 13.24 -3.69
N THR A 106 -5.16 12.73 -3.53
CA THR A 106 -4.07 13.43 -2.82
C THR A 106 -3.68 14.70 -3.56
N ALA A 107 -3.46 14.62 -4.88
CA ALA A 107 -3.11 15.79 -5.70
C ALA A 107 -4.23 16.85 -5.70
N ALA A 108 -5.49 16.42 -5.74
CA ALA A 108 -6.65 17.33 -5.66
C ALA A 108 -6.74 18.02 -4.28
N SER A 109 -6.47 17.28 -3.20
CA SER A 109 -6.39 17.79 -1.83
C SER A 109 -5.27 18.83 -1.67
N GLU A 110 -4.06 18.53 -2.14
CA GLU A 110 -2.91 19.44 -2.12
C GLU A 110 -3.20 20.72 -2.90
N THR A 111 -3.72 20.61 -4.12
CA THR A 111 -4.10 21.77 -4.95
C THR A 111 -5.19 22.64 -4.28
N ARG A 112 -6.10 22.02 -3.52
CA ARG A 112 -7.13 22.74 -2.76
C ARG A 112 -6.51 23.46 -1.56
N MET A 113 -5.61 22.82 -0.83
CA MET A 113 -4.88 23.42 0.29
C MET A 113 -4.00 24.60 -0.16
N GLU A 114 -3.30 24.47 -1.29
CA GLU A 114 -2.51 25.55 -1.88
C GLU A 114 -3.40 26.74 -2.26
N ARG A 115 -4.55 26.50 -2.89
CA ARG A 115 -5.52 27.58 -3.19
C ARG A 115 -6.06 28.24 -1.92
N GLN A 116 -6.31 27.49 -0.85
CA GLN A 116 -6.73 28.05 0.44
C GLN A 116 -5.63 28.88 1.09
N LEU A 117 -4.38 28.40 1.05
CA LEU A 117 -3.20 29.14 1.53
C LEU A 117 -2.97 30.42 0.73
N GLU A 118 -3.13 30.37 -0.59
CA GLU A 118 -2.99 31.53 -1.45
C GLU A 118 -4.12 32.55 -1.22
N SER A 119 -5.36 32.07 -1.03
CA SER A 119 -6.49 32.93 -0.63
C SER A 119 -6.25 33.58 0.74
N LEU A 120 -5.71 32.84 1.72
CA LEU A 120 -5.31 33.36 3.03
C LEU A 120 -4.19 34.40 2.91
N ARG A 121 -3.16 34.13 2.09
CA ARG A 121 -2.07 35.09 1.82
C ARG A 121 -2.57 36.35 1.16
N ASN A 122 -3.45 36.24 0.17
CA ASN A 122 -4.06 37.39 -0.49
C ASN A 122 -4.95 38.17 0.48
N THR A 123 -5.73 37.49 1.31
CA THR A 123 -6.51 38.13 2.38
C THR A 123 -5.60 38.86 3.37
N ILE A 124 -4.50 38.25 3.81
CA ILE A 124 -3.51 38.87 4.70
C ILE A 124 -2.85 40.07 4.01
N ASN A 125 -2.46 39.95 2.75
CA ASN A 125 -1.84 41.02 1.98
C ASN A 125 -2.80 42.18 1.73
N GLU A 126 -4.06 41.93 1.40
CA GLU A 126 -5.11 42.94 1.26
C GLU A 126 -5.42 43.60 2.59
N THR A 127 -5.50 42.82 3.67
CA THR A 127 -5.71 43.31 5.03
C THR A 127 -4.54 44.21 5.44
N ASN A 128 -3.31 43.73 5.25
CA ASN A 128 -2.10 44.50 5.51
C ASN A 128 -2.05 45.75 4.62
N ALA A 129 -2.38 45.68 3.33
CA ALA A 129 -2.40 46.83 2.44
C ALA A 129 -3.45 47.89 2.85
N ARG A 130 -4.63 47.46 3.30
CA ARG A 130 -5.67 48.35 3.88
C ARG A 130 -5.19 49.03 5.17
N TYR A 131 -4.30 48.39 5.92
CA TYR A 131 -3.75 48.92 7.18
C TYR A 131 -2.35 49.54 7.06
N SER A 132 -1.68 49.42 5.91
CA SER A 132 -0.26 49.78 5.74
C SER A 132 -0.01 51.04 4.91
N TYR A 133 -1.04 51.80 4.54
CA TYR A 133 -0.88 53.18 4.05
C TYR A 133 -1.45 54.17 5.08
N GLY A 134 -0.57 54.67 5.98
CA GLY A 134 -0.88 55.85 6.79
C GLY A 134 -0.75 55.74 8.32
N GLY A 135 0.07 54.85 8.87
CA GLY A 135 0.51 54.96 10.28
C GLY A 135 -0.56 54.73 11.35
N LYS A 136 -1.49 53.79 11.14
CA LYS A 136 -2.45 53.38 12.19
C LYS A 136 -1.99 52.11 12.88
N GLU A 137 -1.10 52.26 13.85
CA GLU A 137 -0.48 51.19 14.67
C GLU A 137 -1.46 50.41 15.59
N ASN A 138 -2.76 50.71 15.54
CA ASN A 138 -3.83 50.03 16.27
C ASN A 138 -5.13 50.13 15.46
N CYS A 139 -5.51 49.07 14.77
CA CYS A 139 -6.44 49.16 13.64
C CYS A 139 -7.53 48.09 13.64
N LEU A 140 -7.81 47.45 14.78
CA LEU A 140 -9.07 46.70 14.88
C LEU A 140 -10.27 47.63 14.56
N PRO A 141 -11.20 47.19 13.71
CA PRO A 141 -12.42 47.93 13.39
C PRO A 141 -13.22 48.26 14.65
N LYS A 142 -13.91 49.42 14.66
CA LYS A 142 -14.70 49.87 15.83
C LYS A 142 -15.85 48.91 16.14
N GLU A 143 -16.34 48.19 15.13
CA GLU A 143 -17.38 47.18 15.19
C GLU A 143 -17.00 45.99 16.09
N LEU A 144 -15.71 45.81 16.38
CA LEU A 144 -15.23 44.80 17.32
C LEU A 144 -15.27 45.26 18.79
N ASP A 145 -15.70 46.49 19.08
CA ASP A 145 -15.97 46.95 20.45
C ASP A 145 -17.14 46.17 21.06
N GLY A 146 -16.86 45.47 22.16
CA GLY A 146 -17.78 44.54 22.82
C GLY A 146 -17.75 43.12 22.25
N ALA A 147 -16.97 42.84 21.21
CA ALA A 147 -16.92 41.52 20.60
C ALA A 147 -16.31 40.48 21.56
N ARG A 148 -16.91 39.28 21.59
CA ARG A 148 -16.37 38.10 22.28
C ARG A 148 -15.41 37.37 21.37
N VAL A 149 -14.21 37.07 21.86
CA VAL A 149 -13.11 36.51 21.10
C VAL A 149 -12.36 35.46 21.91
N MET A 150 -11.65 34.58 21.20
CA MET A 150 -10.60 33.72 21.75
C MET A 150 -9.30 34.10 21.05
N ILE A 151 -8.19 34.12 21.80
CA ILE A 151 -6.89 34.55 21.27
C ILE A 151 -6.01 33.32 21.14
N VAL A 152 -5.60 32.99 19.91
CA VAL A 152 -4.86 31.76 19.57
C VAL A 152 -3.53 32.12 18.91
N ASN A 153 -2.46 31.49 19.38
CA ASN A 153 -1.16 31.57 18.72
C ASN A 153 -1.17 30.67 17.48
N MET A 154 -1.01 31.26 16.29
CA MET A 154 -1.08 30.52 15.02
C MET A 154 0.06 29.50 14.83
N ARG A 155 1.21 29.69 15.49
CA ARG A 155 2.37 28.80 15.36
C ARG A 155 2.23 27.54 16.21
N SER A 156 1.75 27.68 17.44
CA SER A 156 1.62 26.56 18.38
C SER A 156 0.22 25.96 18.44
N GLY A 157 -0.80 26.66 17.92
CA GLY A 157 -2.21 26.28 18.06
C GLY A 157 -2.76 26.44 19.49
N LEU A 158 -1.97 26.97 20.43
CA LEU A 158 -2.38 27.18 21.81
C LEU A 158 -3.19 28.48 21.95
N ALA A 159 -4.27 28.42 22.72
CA ALA A 159 -5.07 29.57 23.11
C ALA A 159 -4.54 30.21 24.41
N ILE A 160 -4.75 31.52 24.57
CA ILE A 160 -4.54 32.17 25.87
C ILE A 160 -5.60 31.68 26.85
N ASP A 161 -5.16 31.08 27.95
CA ASP A 161 -5.99 30.74 29.10
C ASP A 161 -5.63 31.67 30.27
N ALA A 162 -6.63 32.37 30.81
CA ALA A 162 -6.46 33.31 31.91
C ALA A 162 -6.18 32.64 33.28
N GLY A 163 -6.14 31.31 33.34
CA GLY A 163 -6.02 30.54 34.56
C GLY A 163 -7.38 30.33 35.25
N LYS A 164 -7.42 29.34 36.16
CA LYS A 164 -8.65 28.96 36.88
C LYS A 164 -8.97 29.84 38.09
N ASP A 165 -7.98 30.54 38.63
CA ASP A 165 -8.06 31.25 39.92
C ASP A 165 -7.57 32.71 39.85
N TYR A 166 -7.85 33.45 40.92
CA TYR A 166 -7.57 34.87 41.09
C TYR A 166 -6.05 35.18 41.01
N MET A 167 -5.66 36.14 40.17
CA MET A 167 -4.27 36.58 39.95
C MET A 167 -3.31 35.53 39.36
N ASN A 168 -3.81 34.46 38.75
CA ASN A 168 -2.95 33.50 38.08
C ASN A 168 -2.34 34.08 36.79
N LYS A 169 -1.15 33.57 36.47
CA LYS A 169 -0.46 33.85 35.21
C LYS A 169 -1.28 33.25 34.06
N ALA A 170 -1.63 34.09 33.10
CA ALA A 170 -2.18 33.62 31.85
C ALA A 170 -1.09 32.85 31.10
N HIS A 171 -1.47 31.76 30.45
CA HIS A 171 -0.55 30.85 29.78
C HIS A 171 -1.18 30.27 28.51
N GLY A 172 -0.37 29.64 27.67
CA GLY A 172 -0.86 28.89 26.53
C GLY A 172 -1.49 27.57 26.97
N HIS A 173 -2.72 27.29 26.52
CA HIS A 173 -3.41 26.03 26.76
C HIS A 173 -4.06 25.52 25.47
N GLU A 174 -4.45 24.25 25.45
CA GLU A 174 -5.16 23.67 24.30
C GLU A 174 -6.45 24.47 24.02
N PHE A 175 -6.67 24.81 22.75
CA PHE A 175 -7.84 25.56 22.33
C PHE A 175 -9.11 24.78 22.63
N ASN A 176 -10.00 25.35 23.43
CA ASN A 176 -11.27 24.75 23.78
C ASN A 176 -12.40 25.81 23.76
N PRO A 177 -13.33 25.74 22.80
CA PRO A 177 -14.40 26.73 22.66
C PRO A 177 -15.38 26.75 23.83
N LYS A 178 -15.37 25.72 24.68
CA LYS A 178 -16.22 25.61 25.88
C LYS A 178 -15.51 26.04 27.17
N ASN A 179 -14.23 26.43 27.09
CA ASN A 179 -13.47 26.84 28.27
C ASN A 179 -13.67 28.35 28.50
N ASP A 180 -14.43 28.67 29.56
CA ASP A 180 -14.73 30.06 29.93
C ASP A 180 -13.48 30.88 30.26
N ASN A 181 -12.36 30.25 30.63
CA ASN A 181 -11.10 30.95 30.89
C ASN A 181 -10.35 31.36 29.61
N GLN A 182 -10.81 30.93 28.43
CA GLN A 182 -10.27 31.31 27.13
C GLN A 182 -11.17 32.32 26.39
N MET A 183 -12.31 32.70 26.99
CA MET A 183 -13.28 33.61 26.39
C MET A 183 -13.06 35.04 26.87
N PHE A 184 -12.72 35.93 25.94
CA PHE A 184 -12.45 37.33 26.22
C PHE A 184 -13.43 38.25 25.50
N ARG A 185 -13.60 39.46 26.01
CA ARG A 185 -14.30 40.56 25.38
C ARG A 185 -13.29 41.66 25.08
N LEU A 186 -13.32 42.15 23.84
CA LEU A 186 -12.56 43.33 23.44
C LEU A 186 -13.39 44.57 23.77
N ASN A 187 -12.79 45.55 24.42
CA ASN A 187 -13.44 46.83 24.65
C ASN A 187 -12.52 47.97 24.22
N LYS A 188 -13.05 48.90 23.42
CA LYS A 188 -12.30 50.05 22.96
C LYS A 188 -12.19 51.07 24.08
N VAL A 189 -10.97 51.52 24.37
CA VAL A 189 -10.73 52.56 25.38
C VAL A 189 -11.06 53.91 24.75
N ASN A 190 -12.18 54.50 25.14
CA ASN A 190 -12.56 55.85 24.71
C ASN A 190 -12.13 56.84 25.78
N ASN A 191 -10.92 57.40 25.69
CA ASN A 191 -10.57 58.55 26.51
C ASN A 191 -10.87 59.84 25.72
N ARG A 192 -11.65 60.74 26.31
CA ARG A 192 -12.14 61.94 25.60
C ARG A 192 -11.10 63.05 25.43
N ASP A 193 -9.97 62.98 26.14
CA ASP A 193 -9.07 64.14 26.33
C ASP A 193 -7.63 63.95 25.81
N ASP A 194 -7.33 62.88 25.07
CA ASP A 194 -5.97 62.67 24.56
C ASP A 194 -6.03 62.17 23.12
N SER A 195 -5.48 62.95 22.17
CA SER A 195 -5.39 62.63 20.75
C SER A 195 -4.59 61.35 20.46
N SER A 196 -3.96 60.77 21.48
CA SER A 196 -3.29 59.46 21.42
C SER A 196 -4.14 58.27 21.92
N SER A 197 -5.29 58.53 22.52
CA SER A 197 -6.09 57.53 23.25
C SER A 197 -7.15 56.78 22.44
N GLU A 198 -7.40 57.19 21.19
CA GLU A 198 -8.33 56.50 20.27
C GLU A 198 -7.87 55.09 19.84
N ASN A 199 -6.71 54.64 20.36
CA ASN A 199 -5.91 53.55 19.83
C ASN A 199 -5.61 52.44 20.84
N PHE A 200 -6.40 52.28 21.89
CA PHE A 200 -6.19 51.19 22.84
C PHE A 200 -7.43 50.33 23.06
N TRP A 201 -7.18 49.06 23.36
CA TRP A 201 -8.17 48.05 23.70
C TRP A 201 -7.91 47.50 25.09
N THR A 202 -8.95 47.12 25.81
CA THR A 202 -8.82 46.21 26.95
C THR A 202 -9.31 44.84 26.54
N ILE A 203 -8.60 43.80 26.98
CA ILE A 203 -8.97 42.41 26.80
C ILE A 203 -9.48 41.89 28.15
N THR A 204 -10.76 41.55 28.22
CA THR A 204 -11.45 41.26 29.49
C THR A 204 -12.01 39.85 29.47
N LEU A 205 -11.68 39.02 30.46
CA LEU A 205 -12.23 37.68 30.62
C LEU A 205 -13.74 37.75 30.87
N VAL A 206 -14.53 37.06 30.04
CA VAL A 206 -16.00 37.14 30.08
C VAL A 206 -16.58 36.60 31.39
N LYS A 207 -15.93 35.59 31.99
CA LYS A 207 -16.43 34.88 33.17
C LYS A 207 -16.53 35.78 34.42
N ASN A 208 -15.55 36.63 34.65
CA ASN A 208 -15.39 37.38 35.91
C ASN A 208 -14.95 38.84 35.71
N GLU A 209 -14.94 39.31 34.45
CA GLU A 209 -14.59 40.68 34.09
C GLU A 209 -13.14 41.08 34.43
N PHE A 210 -12.25 40.08 34.60
CA PHE A 210 -10.84 40.32 34.85
C PHE A 210 -10.12 40.76 33.58
N LYS A 211 -9.26 41.77 33.69
CA LYS A 211 -8.51 42.28 32.54
C LYS A 211 -7.21 41.51 32.40
N LEU A 212 -6.80 41.24 31.17
CA LEU A 212 -5.43 40.84 30.87
C LEU A 212 -4.50 42.04 31.01
N PHE A 213 -3.41 41.86 31.74
CA PHE A 213 -2.43 42.92 32.00
C PHE A 213 -1.03 42.37 32.22
N PHE A 214 -0.04 43.23 32.02
CA PHE A 214 1.35 42.97 32.43
C PHE A 214 1.60 43.61 33.81
N PRO A 215 1.87 42.82 34.87
CA PRO A 215 2.01 43.34 36.23
C PRO A 215 3.06 44.45 36.40
N SER A 216 4.16 44.41 35.63
CA SER A 216 5.23 45.43 35.70
C SER A 216 5.17 46.51 34.60
N GLY A 217 4.02 46.71 33.95
CA GLY A 217 3.84 47.84 33.02
C GLY A 217 4.58 47.70 31.67
N GLY A 218 4.42 46.55 31.01
CA GLY A 218 4.86 46.35 29.61
C GLY A 218 6.28 45.79 29.43
N THR A 219 7.08 45.72 30.50
CA THR A 219 8.39 45.02 30.52
C THR A 219 8.33 43.60 31.10
N SER A 220 7.17 43.18 31.61
CA SER A 220 6.96 41.84 32.14
C SER A 220 6.85 40.83 31.01
N VAL A 221 7.54 39.69 31.14
CA VAL A 221 7.28 38.48 30.33
C VAL A 221 6.04 37.72 30.81
N GLU A 222 5.52 38.07 31.99
CA GLU A 222 4.39 37.41 32.61
C GLU A 222 3.09 38.16 32.31
N LEU A 223 2.20 37.49 31.58
CA LEU A 223 0.83 37.93 31.38
C LEU A 223 -0.02 37.45 32.56
N ALA A 224 -0.85 38.32 33.12
CA ALA A 224 -1.74 38.00 34.23
C ALA A 224 -3.19 38.38 33.91
N SER A 225 -4.13 37.77 34.62
CA SER A 225 -5.54 38.16 34.61
C SER A 225 -5.97 38.53 36.02
N GLY A 226 -6.61 39.68 36.17
CA GLY A 226 -7.02 40.16 37.49
C GLY A 226 -8.05 41.29 37.45
N PRO A 227 -8.60 41.66 38.61
CA PRO A 227 -9.53 42.78 38.71
C PRO A 227 -8.93 44.08 38.18
N GLY A 228 -9.79 45.00 37.75
CA GLY A 228 -9.37 46.27 37.18
C GLY A 228 -8.47 47.13 38.09
N TYR A 229 -8.55 46.97 39.42
CA TYR A 229 -7.68 47.68 40.38
C TYR A 229 -6.27 47.08 40.49
N CYS A 230 -6.07 45.83 40.06
CA CYS A 230 -4.74 45.19 39.99
C CYS A 230 -3.98 45.59 38.73
N ALA A 231 -4.71 46.12 37.74
CA ALA A 231 -4.18 46.55 36.46
C ALA A 231 -4.13 48.09 36.42
N SER A 232 -3.12 48.67 37.06
CA SER A 232 -2.96 50.13 37.13
C SER A 232 -2.49 50.73 35.80
N GLY A 233 -3.07 51.86 35.41
CA GLY A 233 -2.59 52.69 34.29
C GLY A 233 -2.69 52.00 32.93
N ARG A 234 -1.61 52.05 32.14
CA ARG A 234 -1.53 51.51 30.77
C ARG A 234 -1.26 50.00 30.71
N SER A 235 -1.12 49.31 31.85
CA SER A 235 -0.72 47.89 31.92
C SER A 235 -1.72 46.91 31.33
N ASN A 236 -3.00 47.29 31.24
CA ASN A 236 -4.10 46.54 30.63
C ASN A 236 -4.57 47.13 29.30
N GLN A 237 -3.82 48.09 28.74
CA GLN A 237 -4.13 48.73 27.48
C GLN A 237 -3.30 48.10 26.38
N TRP A 238 -4.00 47.58 25.37
CA TRP A 238 -3.45 46.79 24.29
C TRP A 238 -3.56 47.56 22.98
N ARG A 239 -2.49 47.53 22.18
CA ARG A 239 -2.57 47.87 20.76
C ARG A 239 -2.70 46.57 19.99
N ILE A 240 -3.74 46.46 19.17
CA ILE A 240 -4.05 45.30 18.36
C ILE A 240 -4.17 45.75 16.91
N GLY A 241 -3.23 45.31 16.06
CA GLY A 241 -3.12 45.77 14.67
C GLY A 241 -1.75 45.46 14.05
N ALA A 242 -1.58 45.85 12.79
CA ALA A 242 -0.35 45.63 12.04
C ALA A 242 0.76 46.59 12.50
N GLY A 243 1.85 46.05 13.05
CA GLY A 243 3.13 46.74 13.18
C GLY A 243 3.32 47.58 14.45
N GLY A 244 3.42 46.94 15.62
CA GLY A 244 4.06 47.56 16.78
C GLY A 244 5.57 47.38 16.71
N ARG A 245 6.31 48.39 16.21
CA ARG A 245 7.79 48.38 16.21
C ARG A 245 8.40 48.41 17.62
N ASN A 246 7.61 48.67 18.66
CA ASN A 246 8.03 48.64 20.05
C ASN A 246 6.98 47.88 20.89
N GLY A 247 7.23 46.59 21.12
CA GLY A 247 6.57 45.83 22.20
C GLY A 247 5.13 45.37 21.94
N THR A 248 4.79 44.90 20.75
CA THR A 248 3.50 44.25 20.48
C THR A 248 3.74 42.83 19.97
N TRP A 249 3.15 41.83 20.66
CA TRP A 249 3.36 40.41 20.37
C TRP A 249 2.47 39.92 19.23
N LEU A 250 3.09 39.18 18.30
CA LEU A 250 2.47 38.23 17.36
C LEU A 250 2.40 36.84 18.01
#